data_AF-A0A5C8D749-F1
#
_entry.id   AF-A0A5C8D749-F1
#
_cell.length_a   1.000
_cell.length_b   1.000
_cell.length_c   1.000
_cell.angle_alpha   90.00
_cell.angle_beta   90.00
_cell.angle_gamma   90.00
#
_symmetry.space_group_name_H-M   'P 1'
#
loop_
_entity.id
_entity.type
_entity.pdbx_description
1 polymer ?
#
loop_
_entity_poly.entity_id
_entity_poly.type
_entity_poly.pdbx_seq_one_letter_code
_entity_poly.pdbx_strand_id
1 'polypeptide(L)'
;MKEFEKYDIKVGVHIRRGDYKYWNNGKYYYEDEVYNDKIEQFSNLFKDKKILFILFSNEEITLKPKQNYIISKCDWYEDHYLLSLCDYIIGAPSTFTIWASFIGNVPLMHILSRDDKVDLNSFNVNVDMTPI
;
A
#
# COMPACT_ATOMS: atom_id res chain seq x y z
N MET A 1 2.20 15.55 -11.32
CA MET A 1 3.39 14.92 -11.92
C MET A 1 4.70 15.56 -11.46
N LYS A 2 4.95 16.86 -11.66
CA LYS A 2 6.22 17.51 -11.26
C LYS A 2 6.65 17.32 -9.79
N GLU A 3 5.69 17.17 -8.87
CA GLU A 3 6.02 16.90 -7.45
C GLU A 3 6.52 15.47 -7.22
N PHE A 4 6.01 14.51 -7.99
CA PHE A 4 6.41 13.10 -7.91
C PHE A 4 7.80 12.84 -8.50
N GLU A 5 8.25 13.68 -9.45
CA GLU A 5 9.58 13.61 -10.05
C GLU A 5 10.72 13.86 -9.04
N LYS A 6 10.41 14.45 -7.88
CA LYS A 6 11.38 14.67 -6.79
C LYS A 6 11.69 13.42 -5.97
N TYR A 7 11.05 12.30 -6.26
CA TYR A 7 11.16 11.06 -5.51
C TYR A 7 11.60 9.94 -6.44
N ASP A 8 12.58 9.17 -5.98
CA ASP A 8 13.09 8.01 -6.71
C ASP A 8 12.03 6.91 -6.76
N ILE A 9 11.34 6.67 -5.64
CA ILE A 9 10.38 5.57 -5.45
C ILE A 9 9.08 6.12 -4.88
N LYS A 10 7.96 5.68 -5.45
CA LYS A 10 6.58 6.00 -5.05
C LYS A 10 5.94 4.69 -4.60
N VAL A 11 5.49 4.64 -3.35
CA VAL A 11 4.90 3.43 -2.75
C VAL A 11 3.46 3.72 -2.38
N GLY A 12 2.54 3.00 -3.01
CA GLY A 12 1.13 3.05 -2.65
C GLY A 12 0.88 2.20 -1.41
N VAL A 13 0.33 2.80 -0.36
CA VAL A 13 -0.07 2.08 0.87
C VAL A 13 -1.58 2.12 0.98
N HIS A 14 -2.21 0.98 0.75
CA HIS A 14 -3.66 0.84 0.82
C HIS A 14 -4.10 0.33 2.19
N ILE A 15 -4.62 1.25 3.00
CA ILE A 15 -5.18 1.02 4.33
C ILE A 15 -6.63 0.60 4.14
N ARG A 16 -6.86 -0.71 3.93
CA ARG A 16 -8.21 -1.24 3.70
C ARG A 16 -8.91 -1.52 5.03
N ARG A 17 -9.98 -0.78 5.31
CA ARG A 17 -10.82 -0.87 6.52
C ARG A 17 -12.30 -1.03 6.14
N GLY A 18 -13.23 -0.33 6.79
CA GLY A 18 -14.67 -0.42 6.56
C GLY A 18 -15.22 -1.78 6.92
N ASP A 19 -15.75 -2.46 5.89
CA ASP A 19 -16.25 -3.83 5.97
C ASP A 19 -15.22 -4.82 6.50
N TYR A 20 -13.91 -4.54 6.37
CA TYR A 20 -12.83 -5.41 6.86
C TYR A 20 -12.89 -5.62 8.37
N LYS A 21 -13.56 -4.72 9.10
CA LYS A 21 -13.81 -4.88 10.54
C LYS A 21 -14.59 -6.16 10.86
N TYR A 22 -15.45 -6.62 9.96
CA TYR A 22 -16.31 -7.79 10.14
C TYR A 22 -16.03 -8.89 9.12
N TRP A 23 -15.63 -8.52 7.91
CA TRP A 23 -15.27 -9.46 6.86
C TRP A 23 -14.11 -10.36 7.30
N ASN A 24 -14.21 -11.65 6.99
CA ASN A 24 -13.28 -12.69 7.42
C ASN A 24 -12.93 -12.61 8.93
N ASN A 25 -13.93 -12.36 9.78
CA ASN A 25 -13.79 -12.20 11.22
C ASN A 25 -12.78 -11.12 11.65
N GLY A 26 -12.60 -10.07 10.85
CA GLY A 26 -11.66 -8.99 11.15
C GLY A 26 -10.20 -9.37 10.93
N LYS A 27 -9.90 -10.52 10.31
CA LYS A 27 -8.54 -11.06 10.14
C LYS A 27 -7.59 -10.05 9.51
N TYR A 28 -8.06 -9.31 8.51
CA TYR A 28 -7.26 -8.36 7.74
C TYR A 28 -7.54 -6.90 8.10
N TYR A 29 -8.25 -6.65 9.22
CA TYR A 29 -8.39 -5.32 9.79
C TYR A 29 -7.16 -4.99 10.62
N TYR A 30 -6.41 -3.98 10.19
CA TYR A 30 -5.14 -3.60 10.81
C TYR A 30 -5.17 -2.15 11.33
N GLU A 31 -4.57 -1.98 12.50
CA GLU A 31 -4.34 -0.68 13.14
C GLU A 31 -3.22 0.08 12.44
N ASP A 32 -3.14 1.39 12.68
CA ASP A 32 -2.17 2.31 12.09
C ASP A 32 -0.71 1.84 12.31
N GLU A 33 -0.42 1.24 13.47
CA GLU A 33 0.92 0.76 13.83
C GLU A 33 1.44 -0.32 12.87
N VAL A 34 0.56 -1.16 12.33
CA VAL A 34 0.95 -2.20 11.36
C VAL A 34 1.45 -1.55 10.08
N TYR A 35 0.76 -0.54 9.57
CA TYR A 35 1.16 0.16 8.35
C TYR A 35 2.42 1.01 8.57
N ASN A 36 2.56 1.66 9.72
CA ASN A 36 3.79 2.37 10.09
C ASN A 36 5.01 1.43 10.11
N ASP A 37 4.86 0.24 10.70
CA ASP A 37 5.90 -0.79 10.70
C ASP A 37 6.29 -1.21 9.27
N LYS A 38 5.32 -1.42 8.36
CA LYS A 38 5.63 -1.76 6.96
C LYS A 38 6.31 -0.62 6.21
N ILE A 39 5.90 0.63 6.44
CA ILE A 39 6.53 1.81 5.85
C ILE A 39 7.99 1.95 6.31
N GLU A 40 8.25 1.73 7.60
CA GLU A 40 9.60 1.76 8.17
C GLU A 40 10.48 0.64 7.60
N GLN A 41 9.97 -0.59 7.57
CA GLN A 41 10.70 -1.72 6.99
C GLN A 41 11.00 -1.52 5.50
N PHE A 42 10.03 -1.06 4.70
CA PHE A 42 10.26 -0.76 3.28
C PHE A 42 11.34 0.30 3.09
N SER A 43 11.29 1.37 3.89
CA SER A 43 12.29 2.44 3.83
C SER A 43 13.71 1.94 4.10
N ASN A 44 13.85 0.95 4.98
CA ASN A 44 15.14 0.34 5.29
C ASN A 44 15.72 -0.51 4.15
N LEU A 45 14.90 -0.95 3.18
CA LEU A 45 15.36 -1.65 1.99
C LEU A 45 16.08 -0.71 1.00
N PHE A 46 15.79 0.60 1.04
CA PHE A 46 16.31 1.59 0.09
C PHE A 46 16.84 2.86 0.77
N LYS A 47 17.89 2.71 1.60
CA LYS A 47 18.44 3.81 2.42
C LYS A 47 18.93 5.03 1.63
N ASP A 48 19.36 4.81 0.39
CA ASP A 48 19.92 5.87 -0.47
C ASP A 48 18.88 6.46 -1.46
N LYS A 49 17.60 6.09 -1.32
CA LYS A 49 16.52 6.55 -2.21
C LYS A 49 15.57 7.47 -1.47
N LYS A 50 15.12 8.51 -2.16
CA LYS A 50 14.07 9.40 -1.68
C LYS A 50 12.71 8.79 -2.03
N ILE A 51 12.05 8.25 -1.01
CA ILE A 51 10.79 7.53 -1.14
C ILE A 51 9.62 8.46 -0.78
N LEU A 52 8.54 8.40 -1.57
CA LEU A 52 7.23 8.96 -1.22
C LEU A 52 6.24 7.83 -0.96
N PHE A 53 5.61 7.84 0.20
CA PHE A 53 4.47 6.98 0.48
C PHE A 53 3.16 7.72 0.17
N ILE A 54 2.29 7.10 -0.60
CA ILE A 54 0.96 7.63 -0.93
C ILE A 54 -0.06 6.77 -0.20
N LEU A 55 -0.76 7.37 0.76
CA LEU A 55 -1.70 6.66 1.62
C LEU A 55 -3.11 6.73 1.04
N PHE A 56 -3.73 5.56 0.89
CA PHE A 56 -5.09 5.38 0.37
C PHE A 56 -5.93 4.65 1.41
N SER A 57 -7.20 5.03 1.57
CA SER A 57 -8.10 4.38 2.53
C SER A 57 -9.55 4.67 2.18
N ASN A 58 -10.42 3.72 2.53
CA ASN A 58 -11.87 3.90 2.48
C ASN A 58 -12.45 4.54 3.77
N GLU A 59 -11.58 4.96 4.69
CA GLU A 59 -11.87 5.66 5.95
C GLU A 59 -10.87 6.82 6.15
N GLU A 60 -11.16 7.71 7.09
CA GLU A 60 -10.22 8.78 7.47
C GLU A 60 -8.89 8.19 7.97
N ILE A 61 -7.78 8.73 7.46
CA ILE A 61 -6.42 8.30 7.81
C ILE A 61 -5.87 9.21 8.92
N THR A 62 -5.62 8.62 10.08
CA THR A 62 -4.94 9.26 11.21
C THR A 62 -3.44 8.96 11.27
N LEU A 63 -2.98 8.01 10.45
CA LEU A 63 -1.59 7.56 10.34
C LEU A 63 -0.65 8.73 10.06
N LYS A 64 0.44 8.81 10.82
CA LYS A 64 1.51 9.80 10.64
C LYS A 64 2.88 9.11 10.56
N PRO A 65 3.27 8.62 9.37
CA PRO A 65 4.61 8.06 9.17
C PRO A 65 5.70 9.10 9.44
N LYS A 66 6.88 8.64 9.86
CA LYS A 66 8.08 9.50 9.98
C LYS A 66 8.67 9.87 8.61
N GLN A 67 8.40 9.04 7.61
CA GLN A 67 8.87 9.16 6.23
C GLN A 67 8.07 10.22 5.46
N ASN A 68 8.52 10.59 4.26
CA ASN A 68 7.73 11.47 3.39
C ASN A 68 6.45 10.76 2.95
N TYR A 69 5.30 11.36 3.21
CA TYR A 69 4.02 10.80 2.80
C TYR A 69 3.04 11.88 2.35
N ILE A 70 2.06 11.47 1.56
CA ILE A 70 0.85 12.23 1.30
C ILE A 70 -0.36 11.32 1.54
N ILE A 71 -1.48 11.90 1.96
CA ILE A 71 -2.76 11.21 2.05
C ILE A 71 -3.56 11.58 0.81
N SER A 72 -4.01 10.59 0.04
CA SER A 72 -4.89 10.86 -1.09
C SER A 72 -6.22 11.43 -0.61
N LYS A 73 -6.72 12.41 -1.36
CA LYS A 73 -8.04 13.04 -1.17
C LYS A 73 -8.89 12.95 -2.44
N CYS A 74 -8.47 12.08 -3.37
CA CYS A 74 -9.13 11.85 -4.63
C CYS A 74 -10.29 10.86 -4.46
N ASP A 75 -11.09 10.71 -5.51
CA ASP A 75 -12.11 9.68 -5.55
C ASP A 75 -11.49 8.28 -5.77
N TRP A 76 -12.22 7.23 -5.38
CA TRP A 76 -11.71 5.84 -5.39
C TRP A 76 -11.16 5.38 -6.75
N TYR A 77 -11.71 5.88 -7.87
CA TYR A 77 -11.25 5.50 -9.20
C TYR A 77 -9.94 6.20 -9.59
N GLU A 78 -9.72 7.42 -9.10
CA GLU A 78 -8.46 8.13 -9.24
C GLU A 78 -7.39 7.52 -8.35
N ASP A 79 -7.75 7.12 -7.12
CA ASP A 79 -6.87 6.39 -6.21
C ASP A 79 -6.41 5.07 -6.81
N HIS A 80 -7.32 4.33 -7.42
CA HIS A 80 -6.99 3.09 -8.13
C HIS A 80 -6.00 3.35 -9.28
N TYR A 81 -6.24 4.42 -10.05
CA TYR A 81 -5.33 4.81 -11.12
C TYR A 81 -3.95 5.22 -10.57
N LEU A 82 -3.90 6.02 -9.50
CA LEU A 82 -2.65 6.42 -8.85
C LEU A 82 -1.87 5.23 -8.31
N LEU A 83 -2.54 4.22 -7.73
CA LEU A 83 -1.91 2.96 -7.32
C LEU A 83 -1.24 2.27 -8.51
N SER A 84 -1.88 2.23 -9.68
CA SER A 84 -1.31 1.64 -10.89
C SER A 84 -0.12 2.41 -11.47
N LEU A 85 0.14 3.63 -10.99
CA LEU A 85 1.30 4.44 -11.37
C LEU A 85 2.42 4.43 -10.32
N CYS A 86 2.25 3.73 -9.21
CA CYS A 86 3.28 3.58 -8.19
C CYS A 86 4.37 2.60 -8.62
N ASP A 87 5.54 2.65 -7.96
CA ASP A 87 6.62 1.69 -8.18
C ASP A 87 6.40 0.40 -7.36
N TYR A 88 5.72 0.49 -6.23
CA TYR A 88 5.34 -0.63 -5.36
C TYR A 88 3.99 -0.39 -4.69
N ILE A 89 3.27 -1.46 -4.33
CA ILE A 89 2.03 -1.39 -3.54
C ILE A 89 2.16 -2.28 -2.30
N ILE A 90 1.71 -1.77 -1.15
CA ILE A 90 1.57 -2.51 0.12
C ILE A 90 0.12 -2.35 0.59
N GLY A 91 -0.55 -3.43 0.98
CA GLY A 91 -1.88 -3.33 1.57
C GLY A 91 -2.41 -4.66 2.10
N ALA A 92 -3.53 -4.63 2.82
CA ALA A 92 -4.27 -5.86 3.11
C ALA A 92 -4.78 -6.52 1.80
N PRO A 93 -5.03 -7.84 1.78
CA PRO A 93 -5.57 -8.53 0.61
C PRO A 93 -6.80 -7.81 0.07
N SER A 94 -6.77 -7.36 -1.19
CA SER A 94 -7.88 -6.61 -1.77
C SER A 94 -7.89 -6.72 -3.28
N THR A 95 -9.06 -7.00 -3.87
CA THR A 95 -9.23 -6.95 -5.33
C THR A 95 -8.88 -5.58 -5.91
N PHE A 96 -9.09 -4.51 -5.14
CA PHE A 96 -8.72 -3.15 -5.52
C PHE A 96 -7.22 -3.00 -5.81
N THR A 97 -6.35 -3.53 -4.92
CA THR A 97 -4.90 -3.47 -5.14
C THR A 97 -4.42 -4.51 -6.15
N ILE A 98 -5.08 -5.68 -6.24
CA ILE A 98 -4.78 -6.69 -7.26
C ILE A 98 -4.99 -6.11 -8.66
N TRP A 99 -6.12 -5.45 -8.92
CA TRP A 99 -6.40 -4.85 -10.22
C TRP A 99 -5.46 -3.68 -10.54
N ALA A 100 -5.15 -2.82 -9.56
CA ALA A 100 -4.18 -1.75 -9.77
C ALA A 100 -2.78 -2.29 -10.10
N SER A 101 -2.33 -3.33 -9.38
CA SER A 101 -1.08 -4.05 -9.63
C SER A 101 -1.05 -4.66 -11.03
N PHE A 102 -2.12 -5.37 -11.42
CA PHE A 102 -2.23 -6.02 -12.72
C PHE A 102 -2.19 -5.01 -13.87
N ILE A 103 -3.00 -3.95 -13.79
CA ILE A 103 -3.09 -2.93 -14.85
C ILE A 103 -1.79 -2.15 -14.98
N GLY A 104 -1.18 -1.76 -13.86
CA GLY A 104 0.05 -0.95 -13.84
C GLY A 104 1.34 -1.77 -13.95
N ASN A 105 1.25 -3.10 -13.94
CA ASN A 105 2.39 -3.99 -13.78
C ASN A 105 3.24 -3.62 -12.54
N VAL A 106 2.56 -3.27 -11.44
CA VAL A 106 3.19 -2.77 -10.20
C VAL A 106 3.35 -3.91 -9.20
N PRO A 107 4.56 -4.20 -8.69
CA PRO A 107 4.76 -5.21 -7.66
C PRO A 107 3.94 -4.92 -6.38
N LEU A 108 3.15 -5.90 -5.95
CA LEU A 108 2.26 -5.84 -4.81
C LEU A 108 2.68 -6.81 -3.71
N MET A 109 2.72 -6.31 -2.47
CA MET A 109 2.82 -7.11 -1.25
C MET A 109 1.51 -7.03 -0.47
N HIS A 110 0.89 -8.19 -0.24
CA HIS A 110 -0.23 -8.29 0.70
C HIS A 110 0.25 -8.49 2.14
N ILE A 111 -0.39 -7.80 3.09
CA ILE A 111 -0.23 -8.01 4.53
C ILE A 111 -1.22 -9.12 4.95
N LEU A 112 -0.76 -10.36 4.96
CA LEU A 112 -1.54 -11.54 5.36
C LEU A 112 -1.56 -11.74 6.88
N SER A 113 -0.53 -11.23 7.57
CA SER A 113 -0.40 -11.17 9.02
C SER A 113 0.24 -9.85 9.47
N ARG A 114 -0.06 -9.43 10.70
CA ARG A 114 0.56 -8.25 11.34
C ARG A 114 2.09 -8.38 11.40
N ASP A 115 2.58 -9.61 11.52
CA ASP A 115 4.01 -9.92 11.69
C ASP A 115 4.79 -10.08 10.37
N ASP A 116 4.10 -10.01 9.22
CA ASP A 116 4.73 -10.17 7.91
C ASP A 116 5.90 -9.20 7.73
N LYS A 117 7.03 -9.69 7.21
CA LYS A 117 8.21 -8.86 6.97
C LYS A 117 8.20 -8.33 5.55
N VAL A 118 8.55 -7.05 5.43
CA VAL A 118 8.75 -6.43 4.11
C VAL A 118 10.11 -6.87 3.59
N ASP A 119 10.08 -7.67 2.54
CA ASP A 119 11.24 -8.12 1.77
C ASP A 119 10.92 -7.96 0.28
N LEU A 120 11.94 -7.73 -0.55
CA LEU A 120 11.73 -7.54 -1.99
C LEU A 120 11.10 -8.76 -2.67
N ASN A 121 11.34 -9.97 -2.16
CA ASN A 121 10.75 -11.20 -2.69
C ASN A 121 9.25 -11.33 -2.36
N SER A 122 8.73 -10.54 -1.42
CA SER A 122 7.30 -10.51 -1.07
C SER A 122 6.47 -9.71 -2.08
N PHE A 123 7.11 -8.96 -2.98
CA PHE A 123 6.43 -8.15 -4.00
C PHE A 123 6.29 -8.90 -5.32
N ASN A 124 5.06 -9.08 -5.78
CA ASN A 124 4.76 -9.83 -7.00
C ASN A 124 3.77 -9.07 -7.88
N VAL A 125 3.91 -9.20 -9.20
CA VAL A 125 2.97 -8.59 -10.18
C VAL A 125 1.86 -9.56 -10.59
N ASN A 126 2.10 -10.86 -10.44
CA ASN A 126 1.14 -11.93 -10.71
C ASN A 126 0.60 -12.50 -9.39
N VAL A 127 0.05 -11.64 -8.54
CA VAL A 127 -0.61 -12.10 -7.32
C VAL A 127 -1.83 -12.92 -7.72
N ASP A 128 -1.99 -14.10 -7.12
CA ASP A 128 -3.14 -14.96 -7.38
C ASP A 128 -4.43 -14.15 -7.20
N MET A 129 -5.21 -14.06 -8.28
CA MET A 129 -6.44 -13.26 -8.32
C MET A 129 -7.59 -13.93 -7.58
N THR A 130 -7.37 -15.13 -7.04
CA THR A 130 -8.36 -15.83 -6.22
C THR A 130 -8.57 -15.05 -4.92
N PRO A 131 -9.78 -14.51 -4.65
CA PRO A 131 -10.06 -13.87 -3.37
C PRO A 131 -9.88 -14.89 -2.24
N ILE A 132 -9.13 -14.51 -1.20
CA ILE A 132 -8.95 -15.29 0.04
C ILE A 132 -10.22 -15.23 0.87
#